data_AF-A0A920F0A8-F1
#
_entry.id   AF-A0A920F0A8-F1
#
_cell.length_a   1.000
_cell.length_b   1.000
_cell.length_c   1.000
_cell.angle_alpha   90.00
_cell.angle_beta   90.00
_cell.angle_gamma   90.00
#
_symmetry.space_group_name_H-M   'P 1'
#
loop_
_entity.id
_entity.type
_entity.pdbx_description
1 polymer ?
#
loop_
_entity_poly.entity_id
_entity_poly.type
_entity_poly.pdbx_seq_one_letter_code
_entity_poly.pdbx_strand_id
1 'polypeptide(L)'
;MGDTIQKPGGDSGVVRVHGTNKAVAASVDSSAVYCWAHPLTGGKQVVCESWRNLISVGAKPIAITNCLNFGSPENEKNMGEFVECVQGIAEASEYLKFPVFLVMYLLQSN
;
A
#
# COMPACT_ATOMS: atom_id res chain seq x y z
N MET A 1 -27.50 -2.45 9.23
CA MET A 1 -26.44 -1.75 9.98
C MET A 1 -25.13 -2.02 9.26
N GLY A 2 -24.50 -0.97 8.73
CA GLY A 2 -23.28 -1.03 7.93
C GLY A 2 -23.39 -0.09 6.73
N ASP A 3 -22.51 0.92 6.67
CA ASP A 3 -22.45 1.92 5.59
C ASP A 3 -21.65 1.44 4.38
N THR A 4 -21.39 0.13 4.33
CA THR A 4 -20.59 -0.55 3.32
C THR A 4 -21.41 -0.80 2.07
N ILE A 5 -21.03 -0.15 0.96
CA ILE A 5 -21.64 -0.30 -0.36
C ILE A 5 -21.13 -1.60 -1.02
N GLN A 6 -19.84 -1.86 -0.90
CA GLN A 6 -19.20 -3.10 -1.34
C GLN A 6 -18.49 -3.73 -0.15
N LYS A 7 -18.97 -4.92 0.24
CA LYS A 7 -18.39 -5.67 1.35
C LYS A 7 -16.96 -6.11 1.02
N PRO A 8 -16.08 -6.27 2.04
CA PRO A 8 -14.80 -6.94 1.87
C PRO A 8 -15.00 -8.31 1.21
N GLY A 9 -14.16 -8.65 0.23
CA GLY A 9 -14.26 -9.88 -0.57
C GLY A 9 -14.16 -9.66 -2.08
N GLY A 10 -14.30 -8.42 -2.55
CA GLY A 10 -13.75 -7.97 -3.84
C GLY A 10 -12.41 -7.27 -3.64
N ASP A 11 -11.85 -6.70 -4.71
CA ASP A 11 -10.53 -6.05 -4.69
C ASP A 11 -10.44 -4.82 -3.75
N SER A 12 -11.56 -4.20 -3.38
CA SER A 12 -11.58 -3.09 -2.41
C SER A 12 -12.88 -3.02 -1.63
N GLY A 13 -12.80 -2.56 -0.38
CA GLY A 13 -13.96 -2.22 0.43
C GLY A 13 -14.42 -0.79 0.16
N VAL A 14 -15.74 -0.57 0.04
CA VAL A 14 -16.30 0.76 -0.26
C VAL A 14 -17.33 1.17 0.78
N VAL A 15 -17.14 2.35 1.38
CA VAL A 15 -18.01 2.90 2.45
C VAL A 15 -18.61 4.23 2.02
N ARG A 16 -19.91 4.41 2.25
CA ARG A 16 -20.65 5.64 1.92
C ARG A 16 -20.28 6.80 2.86
N VAL A 17 -20.25 8.01 2.32
CA VAL A 17 -20.21 9.24 3.12
C VAL A 17 -21.63 9.80 3.27
N HIS A 18 -22.14 9.83 4.50
CA HIS A 18 -23.51 10.28 4.82
C HIS A 18 -23.80 11.70 4.33
N GLY A 19 -25.05 11.92 3.89
CA GLY A 19 -25.48 13.24 3.40
C GLY A 19 -24.85 13.65 2.07
N THR A 20 -24.14 12.75 1.38
CA THR A 20 -23.51 13.02 0.08
C THR A 20 -23.72 11.86 -0.89
N ASN A 21 -23.44 12.10 -2.18
CA ASN A 21 -23.32 11.05 -3.20
C ASN A 21 -21.89 10.51 -3.35
N LYS A 22 -21.05 10.65 -2.30
CA LYS A 22 -19.65 10.20 -2.30
C LYS A 22 -19.47 8.90 -1.51
N ALA A 23 -18.40 8.19 -1.82
CA ALA A 23 -17.93 7.02 -1.11
C ALA A 23 -16.40 7.01 -1.03
N VAL A 24 -15.86 6.29 -0.06
CA VAL A 24 -14.42 6.05 0.11
C VAL A 24 -14.15 4.58 -0.15
N ALA A 25 -13.19 4.31 -1.05
CA ALA A 25 -12.67 2.98 -1.30
C ALA A 25 -11.32 2.80 -0.59
N ALA A 26 -11.08 1.62 -0.05
CA ALA A 26 -9.81 1.25 0.57
C ALA A 26 -9.40 -0.18 0.17
N SER A 27 -8.11 -0.35 -0.06
CA SER A 27 -7.43 -1.63 -0.26
C SER A 27 -6.24 -1.72 0.69
N VAL A 28 -5.86 -2.93 1.09
CA VAL A 28 -4.66 -3.21 1.88
C VAL A 28 -3.96 -4.40 1.25
N ASP A 29 -2.74 -4.17 0.77
CA ASP A 29 -2.01 -5.12 -0.06
C ASP A 29 -0.59 -5.30 0.48
N SER A 30 -0.06 -6.51 0.29
CA SER A 30 1.31 -6.86 0.70
C SER A 30 1.86 -7.95 -0.19
N SER A 31 3.07 -7.74 -0.72
CA SER A 31 3.80 -8.71 -1.54
C SER A 31 5.13 -9.08 -0.89
N ALA A 32 5.11 -9.56 0.36
CA ALA A 32 6.32 -9.87 1.13
C ALA A 32 7.31 -10.80 0.38
N VAL A 33 6.80 -11.80 -0.36
CA VAL A 33 7.65 -12.71 -1.16
C VAL A 33 8.38 -11.98 -2.29
N TYR A 34 7.71 -11.04 -2.97
CA TYR A 34 8.36 -10.25 -4.02
C TYR A 34 9.33 -9.23 -3.44
N CYS A 35 8.98 -8.60 -2.31
CA CYS A 35 9.88 -7.70 -1.60
C CYS A 35 11.13 -8.44 -1.09
N TRP A 36 11.00 -9.70 -0.67
CA TRP A 36 12.14 -10.52 -0.26
C TRP A 36 12.99 -10.98 -1.45
N ALA A 37 12.36 -11.37 -2.56
CA ALA A 37 13.06 -11.85 -3.74
C ALA A 37 13.81 -10.74 -4.49
N HIS A 38 13.20 -9.55 -4.60
CA HIS A 38 13.80 -8.37 -5.24
C HIS A 38 13.13 -7.08 -4.70
N PRO A 39 13.69 -6.45 -3.65
CA PRO A 39 13.01 -5.39 -2.90
C PRO A 39 12.55 -4.21 -3.74
N LEU A 40 13.36 -3.72 -4.69
CA LEU A 40 13.00 -2.58 -5.54
C LEU A 40 11.75 -2.84 -6.38
N THR A 41 11.64 -3.99 -7.03
CA THR A 41 10.46 -4.32 -7.85
C THR A 41 9.30 -4.81 -7.00
N GLY A 42 9.57 -5.46 -5.87
CA GLY A 42 8.56 -5.81 -4.88
C GLY A 42 7.84 -4.58 -4.33
N GLY A 43 8.60 -3.56 -3.92
CA GLY A 43 8.04 -2.28 -3.46
C GLY A 43 7.16 -1.61 -4.50
N LYS A 44 7.60 -1.58 -5.78
CA LYS A 44 6.78 -1.09 -6.90
C LYS A 44 5.49 -1.89 -7.05
N GLN A 45 5.58 -3.21 -6.99
CA GLN A 45 4.45 -4.10 -7.24
C GLN A 45 3.34 -3.92 -6.21
N VAL A 46 3.65 -3.74 -4.93
CA VAL A 46 2.65 -3.50 -3.88
C VAL A 46 1.85 -2.22 -4.15
N VAL A 47 2.53 -1.14 -4.53
CA VAL A 47 1.86 0.13 -4.87
C VAL A 47 0.97 -0.05 -6.10
N CYS A 48 1.48 -0.71 -7.14
CA CYS A 48 0.73 -0.96 -8.37
C CYS A 48 -0.49 -1.87 -8.13
N GLU A 49 -0.39 -2.87 -7.27
CA GLU A 49 -1.50 -3.74 -6.88
C GLU A 49 -2.58 -2.95 -6.16
N SER A 50 -2.22 -2.18 -5.14
CA SER A 50 -3.17 -1.36 -4.39
C SER A 50 -3.87 -0.34 -5.28
N TRP A 51 -3.14 0.28 -6.20
CA TRP A 51 -3.70 1.20 -7.19
C TRP A 51 -4.70 0.50 -8.12
N ARG A 52 -4.38 -0.69 -8.65
CA ARG A 52 -5.27 -1.49 -9.50
C ARG A 52 -6.55 -1.90 -8.75
N ASN A 53 -6.40 -2.32 -7.50
CA ASN A 53 -7.51 -2.74 -6.66
C ASN A 53 -8.51 -1.58 -6.46
N LEU A 54 -8.03 -0.37 -6.20
CA LEU A 54 -8.88 0.82 -6.08
C LEU A 54 -9.59 1.19 -7.39
N ILE A 55 -8.89 1.19 -8.53
CA ILE A 55 -9.54 1.57 -9.81
C ILE A 55 -10.55 0.51 -10.28
N SER A 56 -10.40 -0.75 -9.88
CA SER A 56 -11.32 -1.84 -10.25
C SER A 56 -12.76 -1.59 -9.77
N VAL A 57 -12.92 -0.88 -8.64
CA VAL A 57 -14.23 -0.50 -8.07
C VAL A 57 -14.69 0.89 -8.50
N GLY A 58 -14.03 1.48 -9.51
CA GLY A 58 -14.32 2.81 -10.02
C GLY A 58 -13.85 3.95 -9.13
N ALA A 59 -12.97 3.70 -8.15
CA ALA A 59 -12.41 4.75 -7.32
C ALA A 59 -11.31 5.51 -8.07
N LYS A 60 -11.10 6.76 -7.66
CA LYS A 60 -9.91 7.54 -8.02
C LYS A 60 -8.92 7.45 -6.85
N PRO A 61 -7.77 6.78 -7.01
CA PRO A 61 -6.74 6.75 -5.96
C PRO A 61 -6.27 8.17 -5.62
N ILE A 62 -6.18 8.49 -4.33
CA ILE A 62 -5.82 9.85 -3.85
C ILE A 62 -4.62 9.88 -2.92
N ALA A 63 -4.39 8.83 -2.14
CA ALA A 63 -3.25 8.71 -1.22
C ALA A 63 -3.04 7.26 -0.79
N ILE A 64 -1.79 6.92 -0.47
CA ILE A 64 -1.40 5.64 0.14
C ILE A 64 -0.77 5.89 1.51
N THR A 65 -0.96 4.94 2.42
CA THR A 65 -0.20 4.81 3.67
C THR A 65 0.48 3.45 3.69
N ASN A 66 1.63 3.36 4.35
CA ASN A 66 2.37 2.11 4.45
C ASN A 66 2.67 1.74 5.92
N CYS A 67 2.83 0.43 6.12
CA CYS A 67 3.33 -0.16 7.35
C CYS A 67 4.52 -1.06 6.96
N LEU A 68 5.72 -0.50 7.09
CA LEU A 68 6.97 -1.15 6.70
C LEU A 68 7.46 -2.01 7.86
N ASN A 69 7.55 -3.31 7.63
CA ASN A 69 7.94 -4.32 8.60
C ASN A 69 9.21 -5.01 8.10
N PHE A 70 10.37 -4.61 8.63
CA PHE A 70 11.67 -5.18 8.26
C PHE A 70 12.42 -5.61 9.53
N GLY A 71 13.46 -6.42 9.32
CA GLY A 71 14.35 -6.83 10.41
C GLY A 71 15.19 -5.68 10.97
N SER A 72 16.06 -5.98 11.93
CA SER A 72 16.90 -4.97 12.57
C SER A 72 17.70 -4.15 11.54
N PRO A 73 17.68 -2.80 11.62
CA PRO A 73 18.40 -1.92 10.70
C PRO A 73 19.92 -1.96 10.91
N GLU A 74 20.40 -2.52 12.02
CA GLU A 74 21.84 -2.73 12.27
C GLU A 74 22.43 -3.81 11.36
N ASN A 75 21.58 -4.69 10.81
CA ASN A 75 21.99 -5.65 9.82
C ASN A 75 21.96 -5.00 8.43
N GLU A 76 23.14 -4.86 7.81
CA GLU A 76 23.30 -4.21 6.50
C GLU A 76 22.40 -4.81 5.41
N LYS A 77 22.16 -6.12 5.44
CA LYS A 77 21.29 -6.79 4.48
C LYS A 77 19.83 -6.34 4.64
N ASN A 78 19.32 -6.35 5.88
CA ASN A 78 17.95 -5.91 6.18
C ASN A 78 17.75 -4.43 5.83
N MET A 79 18.76 -3.61 6.11
CA MET A 79 18.71 -2.19 5.78
C MET A 79 18.75 -1.96 4.26
N GLY A 80 19.54 -2.75 3.53
CA GLY A 80 19.53 -2.75 2.07
C GLY A 80 18.15 -3.08 1.48
N GLU A 81 17.51 -4.14 1.99
CA GLU A 81 16.15 -4.52 1.60
C GLU A 81 15.13 -3.39 1.88
N PHE A 82 15.24 -2.74 3.04
CA PHE A 82 14.40 -1.60 3.39
C PHE A 82 14.56 -0.43 2.42
N VAL A 83 15.80 -0.01 2.15
CA VAL A 83 16.10 1.14 1.29
C VAL A 83 15.58 0.91 -0.12
N GLU A 84 15.88 -0.25 -0.70
CA GLU A 84 15.42 -0.59 -2.05
C GLU A 84 13.89 -0.68 -2.14
N CYS A 85 13.23 -1.25 -1.12
CA CYS A 85 11.77 -1.34 -1.10
C CYS A 85 11.11 0.05 -1.01
N VAL A 86 11.63 0.93 -0.14
CA VAL A 86 11.17 2.33 -0.03
C VAL A 86 11.39 3.08 -1.34
N GLN A 87 12.52 2.89 -2.00
CA GLN A 87 12.78 3.46 -3.32
C GLN A 87 11.75 2.97 -4.34
N GLY A 88 11.44 1.67 -4.34
CA GLY A 88 10.43 1.09 -5.24
C GLY A 88 9.05 1.67 -5.02
N ILE A 89 8.65 1.85 -3.76
CA ILE A 89 7.39 2.52 -3.39
C ILE A 89 7.38 3.95 -3.93
N ALA A 90 8.44 4.72 -3.72
CA ALA A 90 8.53 6.10 -4.17
C ALA A 90 8.44 6.23 -5.70
N GLU A 91 9.16 5.39 -6.45
CA GLU A 91 9.14 5.39 -7.92
C GLU A 91 7.74 5.07 -8.48
N ALA A 92 7.06 4.07 -7.91
CA ALA A 92 5.70 3.71 -8.33
C ALA A 92 4.67 4.79 -7.95
N SER A 93 4.76 5.34 -6.74
CA SER A 93 3.88 6.42 -6.27
C SER A 93 4.01 7.68 -7.13
N GLU A 94 5.23 8.06 -7.51
CA GLU A 94 5.48 9.20 -8.40
C GLU A 94 4.86 8.96 -9.78
N TYR A 95 5.15 7.79 -10.38
CA TYR A 95 4.62 7.42 -11.71
C TYR A 95 3.08 7.43 -11.76
N LEU A 96 2.44 6.87 -10.73
CA LEU A 96 0.98 6.75 -10.65
C LEU A 96 0.30 8.01 -10.11
N LYS A 97 1.07 9.04 -9.72
CA LYS A 97 0.57 10.23 -9.00
C LYS A 97 -0.26 9.83 -7.77
N PHE A 98 0.23 8.86 -7.03
CA PHE A 98 -0.42 8.24 -5.87
C PHE A 98 0.41 8.52 -4.60
N PRO A 99 0.25 9.72 -3.99
CA PRO A 99 1.18 10.22 -3.00
C PRO A 99 1.14 9.43 -1.69
N VAL A 100 2.32 9.20 -1.11
CA VAL A 100 2.47 8.63 0.22
C VAL A 100 2.22 9.72 1.25
N PHE A 101 1.17 9.58 2.07
CA PHE A 101 0.84 10.57 3.10
C PHE A 101 1.47 10.26 4.46
N LEU A 102 1.59 8.98 4.81
CA LEU A 102 2.15 8.53 6.08
C LEU A 102 3.01 7.27 5.87
N VAL A 103 4.22 7.32 6.41
CA VAL A 103 5.15 6.19 6.51
C VAL A 103 5.22 5.76 7.98
N MET A 104 4.88 4.51 8.27
CA MET A 104 5.05 3.92 9.60
C MET A 104 6.05 2.76 9.52
N TYR A 105 7.13 2.83 10.28
CA TYR A 105 8.14 1.78 10.37
C TYR A 105 8.03 1.06 11.72
N LEU A 106 7.85 -0.26 11.69
CA LEU A 106 7.84 -1.11 12.89
C LEU A 106 9.14 -1.91 12.94
N LEU A 107 9.95 -1.62 13.97
CA LEU A 107 11.14 -2.39 14.30
C LEU A 107 10.73 -3.70 14.96
N GLN A 108 11.01 -4.82 14.31
CA GLN A 108 10.94 -6.12 14.96
C GLN A 108 12.23 -6.33 15.75
N SER A 109 12.16 -6.19 17.07
CA SER A 109 13.24 -6.59 17.97
C SER A 109 13.39 -8.12 17.91
N ASN A 110 14.63 -8.60 17.73
CA ASN A 110 14.97 -10.01 17.92
C ASN A 110 14.82 -10.42 19.40
#